data_AF-A0A8H5ER36-F1
#
_entry.id   AF-A0A8H5ER36-F1
#
_cell.length_a   1.000
_cell.length_b   1.000
_cell.length_c   1.000
_cell.angle_alpha   90.00
_cell.angle_beta   90.00
_cell.angle_gamma   90.00
#
_symmetry.space_group_name_H-M   'P 1'
#
loop_
_entity.id
_entity.type
_entity.pdbx_description
1 polymer ?
#
loop_
_entity_poly.entity_id
_entity_poly.type
_entity_poly.pdbx_seq_one_letter_code
_entity_poly.pdbx_strand_id
1 'polypeptide(L)'
;MGLFQDELTPSLAEWMLKQQMFWVASAPLSADGHVNISPKGVEGTFHVDNTRRVWYEDLSGTGAETVAHIRENGRISILFHAFEGPARIVRLYGKGFIYEIGSPEYEALLPPGKRIPGSRAIIGLDITKVGTTCGYAVPFYQFLGHRTRLIDWAAKKEAVDIQDELTEISSPTTASSSSTIPDDDRPLNPEGMRHWWQMRNLRSLDGLPAFSVSLGKKFPFSLSFYTGLSTTSVYSSSTAATIVTSQTTRAPPPTSPHVDIHVRHSEVETEPLKRDQHIKSQLSTLLLLLLAFTMGIAADRFYTTHTFHRDHRLSSFTNESLFSHL
;
A
#
# COMPACT_ATOMS: atom_id res chain seq x y z
N MET A 1 -15.10 24.87 9.37
CA MET A 1 -13.83 24.47 10.01
C MET A 1 -13.91 23.02 10.46
N GLY A 2 -12.80 22.28 10.45
CA GLY A 2 -12.76 20.94 11.05
C GLY A 2 -12.86 21.00 12.58
N LEU A 3 -13.30 19.90 13.20
CA LEU A 3 -13.25 19.75 14.66
C LEU A 3 -11.92 19.11 15.03
N PHE A 4 -11.23 19.68 16.02
CA PHE A 4 -9.93 19.21 16.47
C PHE A 4 -9.95 18.88 17.96
N GLN A 5 -9.31 17.77 18.31
CA GLN A 5 -9.17 17.28 19.68
C GLN A 5 -7.78 16.64 19.83
N ASP A 6 -7.29 16.51 21.06
CA ASP A 6 -5.90 16.07 21.29
C ASP A 6 -5.77 14.53 21.39
N GLU A 7 -6.90 13.82 21.46
CA GLU A 7 -6.97 12.37 21.64
C GLU A 7 -8.03 11.74 20.73
N LEU A 8 -7.86 10.47 20.41
CA LEU A 8 -8.83 9.67 19.69
C LEU A 8 -9.98 9.24 20.62
N THR A 9 -11.22 9.52 20.23
CA THR A 9 -12.39 9.01 20.96
C THR A 9 -12.65 7.55 20.59
N PRO A 10 -13.29 6.75 21.48
CA PRO A 10 -13.67 5.38 21.17
C PRO A 10 -14.52 5.27 19.89
N SER A 11 -15.47 6.18 19.69
CA SER A 11 -16.33 6.22 18.51
C SER A 11 -15.57 6.48 17.19
N LEU A 12 -14.48 7.26 17.23
CA LEU A 12 -13.63 7.47 16.07
C LEU A 12 -12.71 6.27 15.84
N ALA A 13 -12.16 5.66 16.90
CA ALA A 13 -11.39 4.43 16.82
C ALA A 13 -12.19 3.31 16.14
N GLU A 14 -13.40 3.04 16.63
CA GLU A 14 -14.31 2.04 16.06
C GLU A 14 -14.66 2.33 14.60
N TRP A 15 -14.85 3.60 14.25
CA TRP A 15 -15.16 3.99 12.87
C TRP A 15 -13.96 3.80 11.94
N MET A 16 -12.74 4.16 12.38
CA MET A 16 -11.51 4.00 11.59
C MET A 16 -11.20 2.52 11.33
N LEU A 17 -11.38 1.65 12.34
CA LEU A 17 -11.13 0.22 12.21
C LEU A 17 -12.07 -0.50 11.24
N LYS A 18 -13.19 0.12 10.84
CA LYS A 18 -14.10 -0.41 9.81
C LYS A 18 -13.69 -0.03 8.39
N GLN A 19 -12.74 0.91 8.22
CA GLN A 19 -12.34 1.36 6.89
C GLN A 19 -11.41 0.33 6.24
N GLN A 20 -11.64 0.07 4.95
CA GLN A 20 -10.87 -0.91 4.18
C GLN A 20 -9.47 -0.43 3.78
N MET A 21 -9.22 0.88 3.94
CA MET A 21 -7.98 1.52 3.53
C MET A 21 -7.77 2.81 4.32
N PHE A 22 -6.50 3.15 4.55
CA PHE A 22 -6.05 4.44 5.09
C PHE A 22 -4.89 4.98 4.28
N TRP A 23 -4.57 6.26 4.48
CA TRP A 23 -3.50 6.96 3.78
C TRP A 23 -2.46 7.42 4.77
N VAL A 24 -1.20 7.18 4.44
CA VAL A 24 -0.05 7.64 5.24
C VAL A 24 0.67 8.70 4.46
N ALA A 25 0.85 9.87 5.06
CA ALA A 25 1.64 10.96 4.50
C ALA A 25 2.86 11.22 5.39
N SER A 26 4.00 11.50 4.77
CA SER A 26 5.25 11.87 5.45
C SER A 26 6.08 12.79 4.55
N ALA A 27 7.03 13.52 5.11
CA ALA A 27 7.87 14.42 4.33
C ALA A 27 9.27 14.52 4.95
N PRO A 28 10.32 14.65 4.12
CA PRO A 28 11.67 14.93 4.60
C PRO A 28 11.80 16.39 5.04
N LEU A 29 12.94 16.75 5.63
CA LEU A 29 13.30 18.13 5.98
C LEU A 29 13.75 18.94 4.76
N SER A 30 14.37 18.27 3.78
CA SER A 30 14.83 18.92 2.57
C SER A 30 13.66 19.57 1.83
N ALA A 31 13.84 20.82 1.42
CA ALA A 31 12.86 21.55 0.62
C ALA A 31 12.67 20.93 -0.79
N ASP A 32 13.71 20.27 -1.30
CA ASP A 32 13.71 19.58 -2.59
C ASP A 32 13.33 18.09 -2.46
N GLY A 33 13.12 17.60 -1.23
CA GLY A 33 12.77 16.21 -0.97
C GLY A 33 11.29 15.92 -1.29
N HIS A 34 10.99 14.65 -1.57
CA HIS A 34 9.67 14.25 -2.02
C HIS A 34 8.71 14.05 -0.84
N VAL A 35 7.58 14.76 -0.86
CA VAL A 35 6.46 14.44 0.03
C VAL A 35 5.89 13.10 -0.38
N ASN A 36 5.84 12.17 0.57
CA ASN A 36 5.30 10.84 0.35
C ASN A 36 3.83 10.76 0.76
N ILE A 37 3.03 10.07 -0.05
CA ILE A 37 1.68 9.65 0.29
C ILE A 37 1.46 8.22 -0.18
N SER A 38 0.98 7.35 0.69
CA SER A 38 0.81 5.93 0.39
C SER A 38 -0.52 5.39 0.94
N PRO A 39 -1.38 4.80 0.10
CA PRO A 39 -2.51 4.03 0.59
C PRO A 39 -2.05 2.71 1.21
N LYS A 40 -2.72 2.29 2.28
CA LYS A 40 -2.50 1.03 3.00
C LYS A 40 -3.87 0.36 3.19
N GLY A 41 -4.02 -0.90 2.78
CA GLY A 41 -5.34 -1.54 2.67
C GLY A 41 -5.31 -3.06 2.78
N VAL A 42 -4.34 -3.62 3.50
CA VAL A 42 -4.40 -5.02 3.92
C VAL A 42 -5.19 -5.08 5.22
N GLU A 43 -6.22 -5.92 5.24
CA GLU A 43 -7.09 -6.11 6.39
C GLU A 43 -6.30 -6.50 7.64
N GLY A 44 -6.74 -6.04 8.80
CA GLY A 44 -6.15 -6.42 10.08
C GLY A 44 -4.78 -5.81 10.38
N THR A 45 -4.25 -4.93 9.52
CA THR A 45 -2.92 -4.33 9.70
C THR A 45 -2.89 -3.03 10.51
N PHE A 46 -4.03 -2.36 10.71
CA PHE A 46 -4.10 -1.11 11.47
C PHE A 46 -4.64 -1.35 12.88
N HIS A 47 -3.97 -0.80 13.88
CA HIS A 47 -4.27 -1.04 15.29
C HIS A 47 -4.32 0.27 16.07
N VAL A 48 -5.26 0.33 17.01
CA VAL A 48 -5.37 1.40 18.01
C VAL A 48 -4.85 0.83 19.33
N ASP A 49 -3.73 1.34 19.81
CA ASP A 49 -3.13 0.90 21.08
C ASP A 49 -3.80 1.59 22.27
N ASN A 50 -3.99 2.90 22.18
CA ASN A 50 -4.76 3.69 23.15
C ASN A 50 -5.26 5.00 22.50
N THR A 51 -5.88 5.89 23.27
CA THR A 51 -6.44 7.15 22.77
C THR A 51 -5.38 8.09 22.16
N ARG A 52 -4.09 7.86 22.43
CA ARG A 52 -2.97 8.67 21.95
C ARG A 52 -1.96 7.91 21.11
N ARG A 53 -2.19 6.64 20.80
CA ARG A 53 -1.24 5.83 20.03
C ARG A 53 -1.95 4.88 19.09
N VAL A 54 -1.51 4.90 17.84
CA VAL A 54 -1.90 3.95 16.80
C VAL A 54 -0.66 3.40 16.15
N TRP A 55 -0.78 2.25 15.50
CA TRP A 55 0.27 1.69 14.68
C TRP A 55 -0.30 0.83 13.57
N TYR A 56 0.52 0.59 12.55
CA TYR A 56 0.19 -0.36 11.50
C TYR A 56 1.37 -1.26 11.15
N GLU A 57 1.04 -2.47 10.72
CA GLU A 57 1.98 -3.43 10.16
C GLU A 57 2.43 -2.97 8.76
N ASP A 58 3.70 -2.55 8.63
CA ASP A 58 4.26 -2.15 7.34
C ASP A 58 4.74 -3.38 6.57
N LEU A 59 3.96 -3.71 5.53
CA LEU A 59 4.27 -4.77 4.59
C LEU A 59 5.24 -4.30 3.50
N SER A 60 6.03 -5.23 3.01
CA SER A 60 7.16 -4.99 2.13
C SER A 60 6.77 -4.53 0.74
N GLY A 61 7.02 -3.26 0.45
CA GLY A 61 6.99 -2.69 -0.89
C GLY A 61 8.38 -2.30 -1.39
N THR A 62 8.42 -1.62 -2.53
CA THR A 62 9.67 -1.03 -3.05
C THR A 62 10.07 0.24 -2.30
N GLY A 63 9.11 1.00 -1.77
CA GLY A 63 9.39 2.26 -1.06
C GLY A 63 9.72 2.07 0.43
N ALA A 64 10.50 3.01 0.96
CA ALA A 64 10.83 3.11 2.38
C ALA A 64 10.72 4.56 2.93
N GLU A 65 10.09 5.46 2.17
CA GLU A 65 9.96 6.90 2.46
C GLU A 65 9.46 7.19 3.87
N THR A 66 8.34 6.58 4.29
CA THR A 66 7.76 6.82 5.61
C THR A 66 8.75 6.51 6.73
N VAL A 67 9.49 5.42 6.61
CA VAL A 67 10.48 5.03 7.62
C VAL A 67 11.64 6.02 7.62
N ALA A 68 12.16 6.38 6.46
CA ALA A 68 13.23 7.37 6.34
C ALA A 68 12.83 8.75 6.92
N HIS A 69 11.66 9.27 6.55
CA HIS A 69 11.15 10.55 7.05
C HIS A 69 10.92 10.51 8.56
N ILE A 70 10.40 9.39 9.09
CA ILE A 70 10.22 9.24 10.54
C ILE A 70 11.58 9.22 11.27
N ARG A 71 12.58 8.52 10.73
CA ARG A 71 13.93 8.51 11.31
C ARG A 71 14.60 9.87 11.29
N GLU A 72 14.43 10.60 10.19
CA GLU A 72 15.01 11.93 10.03
C GLU A 72 14.33 12.95 10.96
N ASN A 73 13.00 12.99 10.95
CA ASN A 73 12.26 14.10 11.54
C ASN A 73 10.93 13.70 12.21
N GLY A 74 10.50 12.45 12.09
CA GLY A 74 9.30 11.91 12.75
C GLY A 74 7.97 12.42 12.23
N ARG A 75 7.93 13.16 11.11
CA ARG A 75 6.70 13.74 10.56
C ARG A 75 5.91 12.67 9.81
N ILE A 76 4.76 12.33 10.36
CA ILE A 76 3.78 11.44 9.74
C ILE A 76 2.37 11.93 10.05
N SER A 77 1.45 11.75 9.11
CA SER A 77 0.02 11.89 9.33
C SER A 77 -0.71 10.71 8.71
N ILE A 78 -1.79 10.27 9.37
CA ILE A 78 -2.62 9.17 8.90
C ILE A 78 -4.03 9.71 8.62
N LEU A 79 -4.58 9.40 7.46
CA LEU A 79 -5.91 9.83 7.04
C LEU A 79 -6.82 8.64 6.76
N PHE A 80 -8.03 8.72 7.26
CA PHE A 80 -9.16 7.86 6.93
C PHE A 80 -10.27 8.69 6.29
N HIS A 81 -11.02 8.10 5.37
CA HIS A 81 -12.26 8.70 4.88
C HIS A 81 -13.30 7.64 4.55
N ALA A 82 -14.57 8.03 4.65
CA ALA A 82 -15.70 7.18 4.31
C ALA A 82 -15.78 6.98 2.80
N PHE A 83 -15.73 5.73 2.35
CA PHE A 83 -16.09 5.33 0.99
C PHE A 83 -17.57 4.93 0.87
N GLU A 84 -18.21 4.63 2.01
CA GLU A 84 -19.61 4.22 2.12
C GLU A 84 -20.26 4.90 3.33
N GLY A 85 -21.60 4.94 3.34
CA GLY A 85 -22.36 5.53 4.44
C GLY A 85 -22.15 7.04 4.60
N PRO A 86 -22.35 7.60 5.80
CA PRO A 86 -22.22 9.04 6.03
C PRO A 86 -20.79 9.54 5.78
N ALA A 87 -20.66 10.62 5.00
CA ALA A 87 -19.38 11.24 4.69
C ALA A 87 -18.62 11.66 5.96
N ARG A 88 -17.34 11.31 6.01
CA ARG A 88 -16.42 11.66 7.11
C ARG A 88 -14.97 11.54 6.66
N ILE A 89 -14.13 12.44 7.14
CA ILE A 89 -12.66 12.33 7.04
C ILE A 89 -12.09 12.50 8.45
N VAL A 90 -11.16 11.62 8.83
CA VAL A 90 -10.39 11.70 10.08
C VAL A 90 -8.91 11.80 9.73
N ARG A 91 -8.20 12.72 10.38
CA ARG A 91 -6.74 12.87 10.27
C ARG A 91 -6.12 12.75 11.65
N LEU A 92 -5.09 11.93 11.74
CA LEU A 92 -4.24 11.78 12.91
C LEU A 92 -2.91 12.49 12.62
N TYR A 93 -2.47 13.30 13.57
CA TYR A 93 -1.20 14.03 13.52
C TYR A 93 -0.39 13.75 14.78
N GLY A 94 0.93 13.75 14.63
CA GLY A 94 1.85 13.69 15.74
C GLY A 94 3.22 13.17 15.33
N LYS A 95 3.88 12.42 16.22
CA LYS A 95 5.26 11.95 16.03
C LYS A 95 5.27 10.47 15.69
N GLY A 96 5.93 10.12 14.60
CA GLY A 96 6.08 8.74 14.18
C GLY A 96 7.14 7.97 14.98
N PHE A 97 6.95 6.67 15.10
CA PHE A 97 7.95 5.72 15.58
C PHE A 97 8.00 4.47 14.69
N ILE A 98 9.09 3.71 14.77
CA ILE A 98 9.30 2.50 13.98
C ILE A 98 9.88 1.41 14.88
N TYR A 99 9.36 0.19 14.75
CA TYR A 99 10.00 -1.03 15.28
C TYR A 99 10.26 -1.97 14.12
N GLU A 100 11.53 -2.31 13.87
CA GLU A 100 11.89 -3.24 12.80
C GLU A 100 11.59 -4.69 13.19
N ILE A 101 11.30 -5.53 12.20
CA ILE A 101 11.14 -6.97 12.43
C ILE A 101 12.36 -7.56 13.16
N GLY A 102 12.12 -8.39 14.17
CA GLY A 102 13.15 -8.95 15.04
C GLY A 102 13.61 -8.06 16.20
N SER A 103 13.12 -6.81 16.32
CA SER A 103 13.29 -6.02 17.53
C SER A 103 12.35 -6.48 18.66
N PRO A 104 12.74 -6.37 19.94
CA PRO A 104 11.87 -6.75 21.06
C PRO A 104 10.50 -6.05 21.04
N GLU A 105 10.46 -4.78 20.65
CA GLU A 105 9.25 -3.97 20.57
C GLU A 105 8.31 -4.44 19.44
N TYR A 106 8.89 -4.84 18.30
CA TYR A 106 8.13 -5.45 17.22
C TYR A 106 7.51 -6.77 17.67
N GLU A 107 8.30 -7.68 18.25
CA GLU A 107 7.81 -9.01 18.67
C GLU A 107 6.77 -8.94 19.79
N ALA A 108 6.85 -7.92 20.66
CA ALA A 108 5.87 -7.69 21.71
C ALA A 108 4.48 -7.34 21.16
N LEU A 109 4.42 -6.56 20.08
CA LEU A 109 3.16 -6.14 19.44
C LEU A 109 2.68 -7.14 18.40
N LEU A 110 3.60 -7.69 17.62
CA LEU A 110 3.32 -8.53 16.46
C LEU A 110 4.25 -9.76 16.46
N PRO A 111 4.00 -10.72 17.36
CA PRO A 111 4.81 -11.93 17.44
C PRO A 111 4.73 -12.75 16.14
N PRO A 112 5.67 -13.68 15.91
CA PRO A 112 5.83 -14.32 14.61
C PRO A 112 4.57 -15.04 14.11
N GLY A 113 3.73 -15.57 15.01
CA GLY A 113 2.48 -16.25 14.67
C GLY A 113 1.32 -15.36 14.25
N LYS A 114 1.46 -14.03 14.34
CA LYS A 114 0.41 -13.05 14.02
C LYS A 114 0.75 -12.17 12.83
N ARG A 115 2.03 -12.05 12.46
CA ARG A 115 2.45 -11.21 11.35
C ARG A 115 1.98 -11.78 10.01
N ILE A 116 1.81 -10.90 9.04
CA ILE A 116 1.52 -11.23 7.65
C ILE A 116 2.85 -11.43 6.91
N PRO A 117 2.91 -12.32 5.90
CA PRO A 117 4.06 -12.42 5.01
C PRO A 117 4.48 -11.06 4.44
N GLY A 118 5.78 -10.77 4.50
CA GLY A 118 6.37 -9.52 4.08
C GLY A 118 6.26 -8.41 5.11
N SER A 119 5.81 -8.67 6.32
CA SER A 119 5.96 -7.71 7.42
C SER A 119 7.42 -7.41 7.69
N ARG A 120 7.79 -6.13 7.67
CA ARG A 120 9.19 -5.70 7.87
C ARG A 120 9.35 -4.73 9.02
N ALA A 121 8.27 -4.07 9.44
CA ALA A 121 8.26 -3.18 10.57
C ALA A 121 6.85 -2.88 11.06
N ILE A 122 6.77 -2.38 12.28
CA ILE A 122 5.63 -1.62 12.78
C ILE A 122 5.95 -0.15 12.58
N ILE A 123 5.01 0.59 11.98
CA ILE A 123 5.06 2.05 11.90
C ILE A 123 3.94 2.59 12.77
N GLY A 124 4.33 3.39 13.76
CA GLY A 124 3.41 3.96 14.73
C GLY A 124 3.35 5.47 14.69
N LEU A 125 2.33 6.00 15.37
CA LEU A 125 2.09 7.42 15.54
C LEU A 125 1.64 7.70 16.98
N ASP A 126 2.44 8.50 17.68
CA ASP A 126 2.06 9.17 18.93
C ASP A 126 1.24 10.41 18.59
N ILE A 127 -0.06 10.34 18.86
CA ILE A 127 -1.05 11.33 18.47
C ILE A 127 -0.94 12.57 19.35
N THR A 128 -0.74 13.70 18.70
CA THR A 128 -0.83 15.04 19.31
C THR A 128 -2.11 15.76 18.91
N LYS A 129 -2.73 15.38 17.78
CA LYS A 129 -3.97 15.98 17.30
C LYS A 129 -4.76 15.03 16.41
N VAL A 130 -6.08 15.05 16.60
CA VAL A 130 -7.08 14.41 15.74
C VAL A 130 -7.92 15.52 15.11
N GLY A 131 -8.05 15.50 13.79
CA GLY A 131 -8.89 16.42 13.03
C GLY A 131 -9.99 15.69 12.28
N THR A 132 -11.23 16.18 12.38
CA THR A 132 -12.38 15.63 11.64
C THR A 132 -13.01 16.66 10.72
N THR A 133 -13.39 16.25 9.51
CA THR A 133 -14.06 17.09 8.52
C THR A 133 -15.17 16.30 7.81
N CYS A 134 -16.17 17.00 7.28
CA CYS A 134 -17.37 16.37 6.71
C CYS A 134 -17.14 15.57 5.42
N GLY A 135 -16.27 16.02 4.51
CA GLY A 135 -15.97 15.28 3.28
C GLY A 135 -17.13 15.14 2.30
N TYR A 136 -18.08 16.08 2.27
CA TYR A 136 -19.32 15.96 1.44
C TYR A 136 -19.10 15.82 -0.07
N ALA A 137 -17.91 16.15 -0.59
CA ALA A 137 -17.55 15.98 -2.00
C ALA A 137 -16.79 14.68 -2.28
N VAL A 138 -16.47 13.87 -1.25
CA VAL A 138 -15.85 12.56 -1.42
C VAL A 138 -16.90 11.60 -1.97
N PRO A 139 -16.68 10.97 -3.14
CA PRO A 139 -17.68 10.13 -3.76
C PRO A 139 -17.78 8.77 -3.08
N PHE A 140 -18.92 8.11 -3.29
CA PHE A 140 -19.12 6.73 -2.87
C PHE A 140 -18.30 5.76 -3.71
N TYR A 141 -17.81 4.69 -3.08
CA TYR A 141 -17.21 3.54 -3.74
C TYR A 141 -17.75 2.26 -3.14
N GLN A 142 -17.92 1.23 -3.97
CA GLN A 142 -18.26 -0.11 -3.52
C GLN A 142 -16.99 -0.91 -3.27
N PHE A 143 -16.84 -1.45 -2.07
CA PHE A 143 -15.77 -2.38 -1.77
C PHE A 143 -16.07 -3.76 -2.39
N LEU A 144 -15.14 -4.27 -3.20
CA LEU A 144 -15.27 -5.57 -3.85
C LEU A 144 -14.42 -6.66 -3.20
N GLY A 145 -13.34 -6.29 -2.49
CA GLY A 145 -12.40 -7.23 -1.88
C GLY A 145 -10.95 -6.72 -1.86
N HIS A 146 -10.11 -7.37 -1.06
CA HIS A 146 -8.68 -7.07 -0.95
C HIS A 146 -7.87 -7.74 -2.08
N ARG A 147 -6.72 -7.15 -2.42
CA ARG A 147 -5.74 -7.75 -3.34
C ARG A 147 -4.80 -8.67 -2.56
N THR A 148 -4.54 -9.87 -3.08
CA THR A 148 -3.65 -10.86 -2.42
C THR A 148 -2.20 -10.81 -2.88
N ARG A 149 -1.95 -10.25 -4.08
CA ARG A 149 -0.65 -10.32 -4.77
C ARG A 149 0.56 -9.95 -3.92
N LEU A 150 0.44 -8.94 -3.06
CA LEU A 150 1.52 -8.51 -2.17
C LEU A 150 1.89 -9.62 -1.17
N ILE A 151 0.89 -10.19 -0.52
CA ILE A 151 1.03 -11.24 0.49
C ILE A 151 1.53 -12.53 -0.18
N ASP A 152 0.94 -12.91 -1.32
CA ASP A 152 1.33 -14.13 -2.06
C ASP A 152 2.78 -14.05 -2.55
N TRP A 153 3.21 -12.88 -3.03
CA TRP A 153 4.58 -12.65 -3.45
C TRP A 153 5.55 -12.72 -2.26
N ALA A 154 5.19 -12.08 -1.14
CA ALA A 154 6.01 -12.09 0.05
C ALA A 154 6.14 -13.49 0.64
N ALA A 155 5.04 -14.25 0.67
CA ALA A 155 4.99 -15.62 1.14
C ALA A 155 5.98 -16.53 0.39
N LYS A 156 6.02 -16.41 -0.94
CA LYS A 156 6.96 -17.18 -1.77
C LYS A 156 8.42 -16.84 -1.46
N LYS A 157 8.73 -15.56 -1.21
CA LYS A 157 10.09 -15.14 -0.86
C LYS A 157 10.51 -15.61 0.52
N GLU A 158 9.63 -15.54 1.51
CA GLU A 158 9.92 -16.06 2.84
C GLU A 158 10.06 -17.58 2.84
N ALA A 159 9.30 -18.30 2.01
CA ALA A 159 9.46 -19.75 1.87
C ALA A 159 10.88 -20.15 1.40
N VAL A 160 11.54 -19.31 0.60
CA VAL A 160 12.95 -19.49 0.23
C VAL A 160 13.86 -19.34 1.45
N ASP A 161 13.69 -18.26 2.23
CA ASP A 161 14.49 -18.03 3.45
C ASP A 161 14.30 -19.19 4.47
N ILE A 162 13.07 -19.69 4.61
CA ILE A 162 12.75 -20.86 5.46
C ILE A 162 13.47 -22.12 4.98
N GLN A 163 13.45 -22.38 3.68
CA GLN A 163 14.08 -23.57 3.12
C GLN A 163 15.60 -23.55 3.31
N ASP A 164 16.22 -22.36 3.18
CA ASP A 164 17.64 -22.18 3.44
C ASP A 164 17.98 -22.48 4.91
N GLU A 165 17.20 -21.93 5.87
CA GLU A 165 17.37 -22.22 7.30
C GLU A 165 17.23 -23.72 7.62
N LEU A 166 16.22 -24.41 7.04
CA LEU A 166 16.04 -25.85 7.23
C LEU A 166 17.19 -26.68 6.65
N THR A 167 17.72 -26.26 5.50
CA THR A 167 18.83 -26.96 4.83
C THR A 167 20.10 -26.85 5.66
N GLU A 168 20.34 -25.68 6.29
CA GLU A 168 21.44 -25.50 7.24
C GLU A 168 21.30 -26.42 8.45
N ILE A 169 20.12 -26.49 9.06
CA ILE A 169 19.86 -27.35 10.23
C ILE A 169 20.02 -28.83 9.89
N SER A 170 19.60 -29.24 8.69
CA SER A 170 19.57 -30.65 8.26
C SER A 170 20.91 -31.14 7.69
N SER A 171 21.85 -30.26 7.39
CA SER A 171 23.15 -30.62 6.82
C SER A 171 24.06 -31.25 7.89
N PRO A 172 24.36 -32.56 7.81
CA PRO A 172 25.25 -33.20 8.77
C PRO A 172 26.70 -32.90 8.38
N THR A 173 27.19 -31.70 8.71
CA THR A 173 28.62 -31.38 8.62
C THR A 173 29.12 -30.87 9.96
N THR A 174 29.70 -31.81 10.69
CA THR A 174 30.90 -31.67 11.54
C THR A 174 30.86 -30.54 12.57
N ALA A 175 30.63 -30.93 13.82
CA ALA A 175 31.20 -30.27 14.98
C ALA A 175 32.74 -30.24 14.88
N SER A 176 33.28 -29.34 14.05
CA SER A 176 34.68 -28.88 13.98
C SER A 176 34.92 -28.13 12.66
N SER A 177 34.19 -27.04 12.43
CA SER A 177 34.80 -25.86 11.80
C SER A 177 33.99 -24.66 12.27
N SER A 178 34.64 -23.78 13.03
CA SER A 178 34.12 -22.45 13.25
C SER A 178 33.87 -21.82 11.89
N SER A 179 32.62 -21.62 11.50
CA SER A 179 32.32 -20.64 10.45
C SER A 179 32.82 -19.30 10.97
N THR A 180 33.98 -18.86 10.48
CA THR A 180 34.65 -17.62 10.92
C THR A 180 33.89 -16.36 10.51
N ILE A 181 32.78 -16.52 9.80
CA ILE A 181 31.89 -15.46 9.37
C ILE A 181 30.78 -15.35 10.42
N PRO A 182 30.66 -14.21 11.13
CA PRO A 182 29.52 -13.93 11.98
C PRO A 182 28.21 -14.18 11.20
N ASP A 183 27.16 -14.65 11.88
CA ASP A 183 25.85 -14.94 11.26
C ASP A 183 25.29 -13.74 10.47
N ASP A 184 25.64 -12.51 10.89
CA ASP A 184 25.30 -11.26 10.21
C ASP A 184 25.97 -11.07 8.83
N ASP A 185 27.05 -11.79 8.52
CA ASP A 185 27.86 -11.65 7.30
C ASP A 185 27.64 -12.80 6.29
N ARG A 186 26.72 -13.73 6.57
CA ARG A 186 26.38 -14.79 5.62
C ARG A 186 25.70 -14.23 4.36
N PRO A 187 26.02 -14.75 3.16
CA PRO A 187 25.34 -14.36 1.94
C PRO A 187 23.84 -14.70 2.00
N LEU A 188 23.00 -13.71 1.71
CA LEU A 188 21.55 -13.91 1.64
C LEU A 188 21.15 -14.44 0.26
N ASN A 189 20.19 -15.38 0.23
CA ASN A 189 19.65 -15.91 -1.01
C ASN A 189 18.99 -14.80 -1.84
N PRO A 190 19.42 -14.55 -3.09
CA PRO A 190 18.88 -13.51 -3.95
C PRO A 190 17.36 -13.58 -4.17
N GLU A 191 16.77 -14.76 -4.05
CA GLU A 191 15.34 -14.99 -4.20
C GLU A 191 14.54 -14.78 -2.91
N GLY A 192 15.22 -14.73 -1.76
CA GLY A 192 14.64 -14.57 -0.43
C GLY A 192 14.08 -13.18 -0.13
N MET A 193 13.33 -13.07 0.97
CA MET A 193 12.79 -11.82 1.48
C MET A 193 13.87 -10.98 2.16
N ARG A 194 14.78 -11.63 2.90
CA ARG A 194 15.90 -10.93 3.55
C ARG A 194 16.75 -10.17 2.54
N HIS A 195 17.12 -10.83 1.45
CA HIS A 195 17.89 -10.19 0.37
C HIS A 195 17.11 -9.04 -0.26
N TRP A 196 15.79 -9.21 -0.48
CA TRP A 196 14.95 -8.15 -1.02
C TRP A 196 14.99 -6.89 -0.16
N TRP A 197 14.87 -7.02 1.17
CA TRP A 197 14.96 -5.90 2.10
C TRP A 197 16.29 -5.17 2.03
N GLN A 198 17.39 -5.92 2.04
CA GLN A 198 18.73 -5.35 1.95
C GLN A 198 18.95 -4.59 0.63
N MET A 199 18.38 -5.07 -0.47
CA MET A 199 18.57 -4.43 -1.77
C MET A 199 17.62 -3.28 -2.05
N ARG A 200 16.41 -3.30 -1.48
CA ARG A 200 15.32 -2.39 -1.89
C ARG A 200 14.85 -1.43 -0.83
N ASN A 201 15.13 -1.68 0.44
CA ASN A 201 14.47 -0.95 1.52
C ASN A 201 15.42 -0.19 2.44
N LEU A 202 16.74 -0.37 2.33
CA LEU A 202 17.69 0.36 3.20
C LEU A 202 17.63 1.89 3.03
N ARG A 203 17.17 2.39 1.88
CA ARG A 203 17.10 3.82 1.59
C ARG A 203 15.79 4.23 0.95
N SER A 204 15.44 5.50 1.15
CA SER A 204 14.37 6.18 0.45
C SER A 204 14.78 6.55 -0.99
N LEU A 205 13.82 7.03 -1.79
CA LEU A 205 14.04 7.59 -3.13
C LEU A 205 15.06 8.73 -3.10
N ASP A 206 14.99 9.56 -2.05
CA ASP A 206 15.90 10.69 -1.81
C ASP A 206 17.23 10.27 -1.16
N GLY A 207 17.48 8.96 -1.03
CA GLY A 207 18.71 8.41 -0.47
C GLY A 207 18.81 8.46 1.06
N LEU A 208 17.75 8.89 1.76
CA LEU A 208 17.73 8.92 3.23
C LEU A 208 17.78 7.49 3.80
N PRO A 209 18.53 7.24 4.90
CA PRO A 209 18.54 5.94 5.56
C PRO A 209 17.15 5.57 6.08
N ALA A 210 16.65 4.40 5.70
CA ALA A 210 15.32 3.93 6.09
C ALA A 210 15.39 2.75 7.06
N PHE A 211 15.99 1.62 6.69
CA PHE A 211 16.11 0.45 7.57
C PHE A 211 17.56 0.12 7.93
N SER A 212 17.75 -0.63 9.02
CA SER A 212 19.05 -1.15 9.42
C SER A 212 19.60 -2.13 8.38
N VAL A 213 20.93 -2.18 8.25
CA VAL A 213 21.65 -3.23 7.50
C VAL A 213 21.45 -4.63 8.10
N SER A 214 20.95 -4.71 9.34
CA SER A 214 20.57 -5.96 9.99
C SER A 214 19.10 -6.34 9.79
N LEU A 215 18.32 -5.56 9.02
CA LEU A 215 16.89 -5.79 8.84
C LEU A 215 16.61 -7.24 8.41
N GLY A 216 15.83 -7.92 9.24
CA GLY A 216 15.44 -9.31 9.01
C GLY A 216 16.55 -10.35 9.22
N LYS A 217 17.84 -9.98 9.35
CA LYS A 217 18.97 -10.94 9.42
C LYS A 217 18.88 -11.89 10.62
N LYS A 218 18.34 -11.45 11.75
CA LYS A 218 18.20 -12.25 12.97
C LYS A 218 16.78 -12.77 13.22
N PHE A 219 15.84 -12.43 12.33
CA PHE A 219 14.46 -12.82 12.50
C PHE A 219 14.28 -14.28 12.09
N PRO A 220 13.78 -15.20 12.94
CA PRO A 220 13.61 -16.60 12.57
C PRO A 220 12.37 -16.78 11.70
N PHE A 221 12.52 -17.17 10.42
CA PHE A 221 11.36 -17.57 9.63
C PHE A 221 11.00 -19.03 9.99
N SER A 222 9.83 -19.27 10.60
CA SER A 222 9.40 -20.62 10.99
C SER A 222 8.29 -21.17 10.08
N LEU A 223 8.31 -22.49 9.82
CA LEU A 223 7.30 -23.19 9.01
C LEU A 223 5.88 -23.12 9.58
N SER A 224 5.73 -22.91 10.88
CA SER A 224 4.42 -22.92 11.55
C SER A 224 3.47 -21.79 11.08
N PHE A 225 3.96 -20.84 10.29
CA PHE A 225 3.20 -19.66 9.86
C PHE A 225 2.35 -19.86 8.60
N TYR A 226 2.59 -20.92 7.80
CA TYR A 226 1.89 -21.14 6.52
C TYR A 226 0.72 -22.12 6.58
N THR A 227 0.62 -22.95 7.62
CA THR A 227 -0.43 -23.99 7.71
C THR A 227 -1.82 -23.46 8.09
N GLY A 228 -1.97 -22.15 8.31
CA GLY A 228 -3.24 -21.52 8.69
C GLY A 228 -4.08 -20.95 7.53
N LEU A 229 -3.50 -20.75 6.35
CA LEU A 229 -4.24 -20.31 5.15
C LEU A 229 -4.69 -21.54 4.34
N SER A 230 -5.47 -22.42 4.97
CA SER A 230 -6.24 -23.42 4.24
C SER A 230 -7.30 -22.68 3.42
N THR A 231 -7.09 -22.69 2.10
CA THR A 231 -8.09 -22.44 1.07
C THR A 231 -9.37 -23.22 1.38
N THR A 232 -10.33 -22.57 2.03
CA THR A 232 -11.70 -23.07 2.14
C THR A 232 -12.65 -21.90 1.94
N SER A 233 -13.01 -21.71 0.68
CA SER A 233 -14.30 -21.19 0.21
C SER A 233 -15.23 -20.62 1.29
N VAL A 234 -15.31 -19.29 1.39
CA VAL A 234 -16.50 -18.60 1.91
C VAL A 234 -17.12 -17.81 0.78
N TYR A 235 -17.71 -18.54 -0.16
CA TYR A 235 -18.91 -18.12 -0.87
C TYR A 235 -19.93 -19.22 -0.65
N SER A 236 -20.82 -19.04 0.32
CA SER A 236 -22.16 -19.59 0.24
C SER A 236 -23.10 -18.78 1.12
N SER A 237 -24.16 -18.35 0.46
CA SER A 237 -25.28 -17.56 0.91
C SER A 237 -26.13 -18.22 2.00
N SER A 238 -26.92 -17.36 2.64
CA SER A 238 -28.25 -17.64 3.18
C SER A 238 -28.32 -18.27 4.58
N THR A 239 -28.52 -17.36 5.53
CA THR A 239 -29.47 -17.43 6.64
C THR A 239 -30.40 -18.66 6.66
N ALA A 240 -30.27 -19.49 7.69
CA ALA A 240 -31.36 -20.31 8.22
C ALA A 240 -31.18 -20.40 9.74
N ALA A 241 -31.78 -19.45 10.45
CA ALA A 241 -31.93 -19.53 11.90
C ALA A 241 -33.05 -20.54 12.21
N THR A 242 -32.69 -21.68 12.77
CA THR A 242 -33.63 -22.60 13.43
C THR A 242 -34.08 -21.97 14.74
N ILE A 243 -35.28 -21.39 14.75
CA ILE A 243 -35.96 -20.97 15.99
C ILE A 243 -36.88 -22.09 16.44
N VAL A 244 -36.69 -22.46 17.70
CA VAL A 244 -37.45 -23.44 18.48
C VAL A 244 -38.92 -23.04 18.56
N THR A 245 -39.78 -24.03 18.28
CA THR A 245 -41.24 -23.99 18.33
C THR A 245 -41.75 -23.71 19.75
N SER A 246 -42.52 -22.63 19.92
CA SER A 246 -43.52 -22.53 20.99
C SER A 246 -44.84 -22.01 20.41
N GLN A 247 -45.85 -22.88 20.41
CA GLN A 247 -47.19 -22.60 19.92
C GLN A 247 -47.89 -21.58 20.82
N THR A 248 -48.47 -20.53 20.24
CA THR A 248 -49.65 -19.85 20.80
C THR A 248 -50.50 -19.33 19.65
N THR A 249 -51.78 -19.67 19.69
CA THR A 249 -52.80 -19.49 18.67
C THR A 249 -53.35 -18.05 18.64
N ARG A 250 -53.41 -17.42 17.45
CA ARG A 250 -54.44 -16.39 17.17
C ARG A 250 -54.64 -16.13 15.66
N ALA A 251 -55.89 -15.78 15.35
CA ALA A 251 -56.62 -15.80 14.08
C ALA A 251 -56.11 -14.91 12.92
N PRO A 252 -56.50 -15.18 11.65
CA PRO A 252 -56.00 -14.47 10.48
C PRO A 252 -56.76 -13.17 10.17
N PRO A 253 -56.11 -12.15 9.56
CA PRO A 253 -56.77 -10.96 9.02
C PRO A 253 -57.20 -11.16 7.54
N PRO A 254 -58.06 -10.27 7.00
CA PRO A 254 -58.85 -10.55 5.80
C PRO A 254 -58.11 -10.28 4.49
N THR A 255 -58.54 -11.00 3.45
CA THR A 255 -58.12 -10.92 2.05
C THR A 255 -58.69 -9.71 1.30
N SER A 256 -57.90 -9.09 0.42
CA SER A 256 -58.33 -8.19 -0.66
C SER A 256 -57.43 -8.40 -1.91
N PRO A 257 -57.84 -7.94 -3.12
CA PRO A 257 -58.09 -8.84 -4.25
C PRO A 257 -56.94 -8.98 -5.27
N HIS A 258 -57.08 -10.04 -6.07
CA HIS A 258 -56.26 -10.41 -7.22
C HIS A 258 -56.14 -9.29 -8.28
N VAL A 259 -54.92 -9.05 -8.73
CA VAL A 259 -54.61 -8.36 -10.00
C VAL A 259 -53.95 -9.39 -10.92
N ASP A 260 -54.64 -9.77 -11.99
CA ASP A 260 -54.09 -10.59 -13.08
C ASP A 260 -53.09 -9.77 -13.90
N ILE A 261 -51.82 -10.19 -13.90
CA ILE A 261 -50.81 -9.66 -14.82
C ILE A 261 -50.58 -10.70 -15.92
N HIS A 262 -51.06 -10.38 -17.12
CA HIS A 262 -50.73 -11.08 -18.36
C HIS A 262 -49.23 -10.92 -18.64
N VAL A 263 -48.49 -12.03 -18.65
CA VAL A 263 -47.10 -12.08 -19.14
C VAL A 263 -47.14 -12.18 -20.66
N ARG A 264 -46.77 -11.10 -21.36
CA ARG A 264 -46.41 -11.15 -22.78
C ARG A 264 -44.94 -11.53 -22.89
N HIS A 265 -44.65 -12.62 -23.62
CA HIS A 265 -43.30 -12.94 -24.09
C HIS A 265 -42.89 -11.92 -25.15
N SER A 266 -41.83 -11.17 -24.90
CA SER A 266 -41.12 -10.36 -25.90
C SER A 266 -39.86 -11.12 -26.34
N GLU A 267 -39.79 -11.44 -27.63
CA GLU A 267 -38.61 -11.98 -28.30
C GLU A 267 -37.43 -11.01 -28.20
N VAL A 268 -36.24 -11.56 -27.94
CA VAL A 268 -34.97 -10.83 -27.93
C VAL A 268 -34.41 -10.88 -29.36
N GLU A 269 -34.57 -9.78 -30.10
CA GLU A 269 -33.82 -9.55 -31.34
C GLU A 269 -32.33 -9.34 -31.01
N THR A 270 -31.47 -10.07 -31.71
CA THR A 270 -30.01 -9.92 -31.63
C THR A 270 -29.54 -8.95 -32.72
N GLU A 271 -28.90 -7.86 -32.31
CA GLU A 271 -28.39 -6.79 -33.20
C GLU A 271 -26.85 -6.89 -33.35
N PRO A 272 -26.30 -7.37 -34.48
CA PRO A 272 -24.86 -7.37 -34.73
C PRO A 272 -24.48 -6.30 -35.76
N LEU A 273 -24.46 -5.01 -35.41
CA LEU A 273 -23.92 -3.98 -36.32
C LEU A 273 -23.27 -2.73 -35.69
N LYS A 274 -23.25 -2.59 -34.35
CA LYS A 274 -22.64 -1.40 -33.68
C LYS A 274 -21.16 -1.56 -33.30
N ARG A 275 -20.64 -2.78 -33.18
CA ARG A 275 -19.22 -3.02 -32.81
C ARG A 275 -18.23 -2.59 -33.89
N ASP A 276 -18.56 -2.82 -35.16
CA ASP A 276 -17.66 -2.54 -36.28
C ASP A 276 -17.43 -1.05 -36.52
N GLN A 277 -18.45 -0.21 -36.30
CA GLN A 277 -18.29 1.24 -36.42
C GLN A 277 -17.43 1.81 -35.29
N HIS A 278 -17.52 1.25 -34.09
CA HIS A 278 -16.72 1.70 -32.96
C HIS A 278 -15.23 1.33 -33.13
N ILE A 279 -14.94 0.11 -33.64
CA ILE A 279 -13.58 -0.34 -33.91
C ILE A 279 -12.92 0.49 -35.03
N LYS A 280 -13.66 0.80 -36.10
CA LYS A 280 -13.16 1.65 -37.20
C LYS A 280 -12.82 3.08 -36.74
N SER A 281 -13.61 3.65 -35.81
CA SER A 281 -13.36 4.97 -35.23
C SER A 281 -12.13 4.99 -34.31
N GLN A 282 -11.93 3.95 -33.51
CA GLN A 282 -10.73 3.83 -32.65
C GLN A 282 -9.45 3.68 -33.47
N LEU A 283 -9.49 2.90 -34.55
CA LEU A 283 -8.34 2.71 -35.44
C LEU A 283 -7.96 3.98 -36.22
N SER A 284 -8.92 4.80 -36.66
CA SER A 284 -8.59 6.07 -37.33
C SER A 284 -7.95 7.08 -36.38
N THR A 285 -8.43 7.12 -35.13
CA THR A 285 -7.87 8.00 -34.08
C THR A 285 -6.44 7.60 -33.73
N LEU A 286 -6.15 6.30 -33.63
CA LEU A 286 -4.80 5.80 -33.37
C LEU A 286 -3.83 6.10 -34.53
N LEU A 287 -4.30 6.02 -35.77
CA LEU A 287 -3.49 6.34 -36.96
C LEU A 287 -3.13 7.83 -37.02
N LEU A 288 -4.07 8.71 -36.68
CA LEU A 288 -3.83 10.16 -36.57
C LEU A 288 -2.79 10.51 -35.50
N LEU A 289 -2.84 9.85 -34.33
CA LEU A 289 -1.85 10.04 -33.27
C LEU A 289 -0.45 9.55 -33.69
N LEU A 290 -0.36 8.43 -34.40
CA LEU A 290 0.90 7.91 -34.93
C LEU A 290 1.52 8.82 -36.01
N LEU A 291 0.69 9.40 -36.87
CA LEU A 291 1.12 10.40 -37.86
C LEU A 291 1.62 11.68 -37.18
N ALA A 292 0.91 12.19 -36.17
CA ALA A 292 1.34 13.37 -35.42
C ALA A 292 2.68 13.12 -34.68
N PHE A 293 2.86 11.93 -34.11
CA PHE A 293 4.09 11.56 -33.42
C PHE A 293 5.29 11.42 -34.37
N THR A 294 5.09 10.80 -35.53
CA THR A 294 6.16 10.66 -36.54
C THR A 294 6.53 12.01 -37.17
N MET A 295 5.56 12.90 -37.41
CA MET A 295 5.84 14.27 -37.84
C MET A 295 6.54 15.10 -36.76
N GLY A 296 6.19 14.92 -35.49
CA GLY A 296 6.89 15.55 -34.36
C GLY A 296 8.35 15.13 -34.25
N ILE A 297 8.65 13.84 -34.38
CA ILE A 297 10.03 13.33 -34.41
C ILE A 297 10.80 13.85 -35.63
N ALA A 298 10.16 13.95 -36.80
CA ALA A 298 10.79 14.48 -37.99
C ALA A 298 11.12 15.98 -37.85
N ALA A 299 10.23 16.76 -37.24
CA ALA A 299 10.46 18.17 -36.96
C ALA A 299 11.60 18.40 -35.94
N ASP A 300 11.67 17.56 -34.90
CA ASP A 300 12.75 17.62 -33.89
C ASP A 300 14.13 17.26 -34.48
N ARG A 301 14.17 16.27 -35.38
CA ARG A 301 15.39 15.94 -36.15
C ARG A 301 15.80 17.06 -37.11
N PHE A 302 14.84 17.79 -37.69
CA PHE A 302 15.11 18.92 -38.58
C PHE A 302 15.62 20.15 -37.81
N TYR A 303 15.11 20.39 -36.61
CA TYR A 303 15.62 21.45 -35.73
C TYR A 303 17.03 21.15 -35.24
N THR A 304 17.29 19.93 -34.77
CA THR A 304 18.60 19.54 -34.22
C THR A 304 19.72 19.57 -35.26
N THR A 305 19.41 19.36 -36.55
CA THR A 305 20.41 19.43 -37.64
C THR A 305 20.70 20.86 -38.10
N HIS A 306 19.80 21.82 -37.89
CA HIS A 306 19.99 23.21 -38.31
C HIS A 306 20.59 24.14 -37.24
N THR A 307 20.47 23.83 -35.95
CA THR A 307 21.10 24.61 -34.87
C THR A 307 22.56 24.24 -34.60
N PHE A 308 23.06 23.08 -35.05
CA PHE A 308 24.42 22.64 -34.76
C PHE A 308 25.52 23.22 -35.69
N HIS A 309 25.15 24.02 -36.70
CA HIS A 309 26.11 24.59 -37.66
C HIS A 309 26.45 26.06 -37.47
N ARG A 310 25.98 26.69 -36.39
CA ARG A 310 26.21 28.12 -36.13
C ARG A 310 26.47 28.36 -34.64
N ASP A 311 27.65 27.97 -34.17
CA ASP A 311 28.42 28.69 -33.14
C ASP A 311 29.65 27.87 -32.70
N HIS A 312 30.72 27.98 -33.49
CA HIS A 312 32.08 27.74 -33.01
C HIS A 312 33.01 28.71 -33.74
N ARG A 313 33.12 29.94 -33.23
CA ARG A 313 34.29 30.81 -33.37
C ARG A 313 34.14 32.01 -32.43
N LEU A 314 34.94 31.99 -31.37
CA LEU A 314 35.68 33.10 -30.74
C LEU A 314 35.70 32.92 -29.22
N SER A 315 36.72 32.19 -28.77
CA SER A 315 37.30 32.35 -27.43
C SER A 315 38.47 33.34 -27.51
N SER A 316 38.79 33.92 -26.36
CA SER A 316 39.94 34.79 -26.02
C SER A 316 39.76 36.29 -26.26
N PHE A 317 39.40 37.02 -25.19
CA PHE A 317 40.09 38.24 -24.78
C PHE A 317 40.05 38.37 -23.26
N THR A 318 41.21 38.71 -22.71
CA THR A 318 41.54 38.87 -21.30
C THR A 318 41.24 40.29 -20.80
N ASN A 319 41.19 40.39 -19.47
CA ASN A 319 41.54 41.52 -18.59
C ASN A 319 40.55 42.66 -18.28
N GLU A 320 40.38 42.80 -16.95
CA GLU A 320 40.48 44.02 -16.15
C GLU A 320 39.36 45.09 -16.14
N SER A 321 38.73 45.14 -14.97
CA SER A 321 38.57 46.31 -14.10
C SER A 321 37.35 47.22 -14.28
N LEU A 322 36.97 47.77 -13.11
CA LEU A 322 36.26 49.01 -12.82
C LEU A 322 34.73 48.99 -12.70
N PHE A 323 34.32 48.99 -11.42
CA PHE A 323 33.37 49.94 -10.84
C PHE A 323 33.10 51.20 -11.69
N SER A 324 31.83 51.52 -11.96
CA SER A 324 31.14 52.72 -11.45
C SER A 324 29.80 52.99 -12.16
N HIS A 325 28.76 53.22 -11.35
CA HIS A 325 27.56 54.04 -11.57
C HIS A 325 26.75 53.94 -12.89
N LEU A 326 25.52 53.42 -12.78
CA LEU A 326 24.27 54.20 -12.69
C LEU A 326 23.13 53.31 -12.19
#